data_AF-A0A2A7AZX6-F1
#
_entry.id   AF-A0A2A7AZX6-F1
#
_cell.length_a   1.000
_cell.length_b   1.000
_cell.length_c   1.000
_cell.angle_alpha   90.00
_cell.angle_beta   90.00
_cell.angle_gamma   90.00
#
_symmetry.space_group_name_H-M   'P 1'
#
loop_
_entity.id
_entity.type
_entity.pdbx_description
1 polymer ?
#
loop_
_entity_poly.entity_id
_entity_poly.type
_entity_poly.pdbx_seq_one_letter_code
_entity_poly.pdbx_strand_id
1 'polypeptide(L)'
;MKYDERTCKFNMDTGCVELLLRDGRKISIDCTGVEDALDATMAQRSELDYLIYNDPLSYADLILNGDPEKYLKNVAGSHGLED
;
A
#
# COMPACT_ATOMS: atom_id res chain seq x y z
N MET A 1 -6.42 -13.32 6.01
CA MET A 1 -5.91 -13.53 7.39
C MET A 1 -6.38 -12.33 8.23
N LYS A 2 -6.85 -12.48 9.49
CA LYS A 2 -7.33 -11.30 10.27
C LYS A 2 -6.15 -10.64 10.99
N TYR A 3 -5.57 -9.65 10.34
CA TYR A 3 -4.57 -8.73 10.89
C TYR A 3 -5.01 -8.13 12.23
N ASP A 4 -4.07 -7.82 13.12
CA ASP A 4 -4.33 -6.89 14.20
C ASP A 4 -4.23 -5.48 13.63
N GLU A 5 -5.39 -4.95 13.24
CA GLU A 5 -5.61 -3.57 12.79
C GLU A 5 -4.94 -2.51 13.70
N ARG A 6 -4.69 -2.84 14.97
CA ARG A 6 -4.06 -1.96 15.97
C ARG A 6 -2.55 -1.80 15.83
N THR A 7 -1.91 -2.47 14.88
CA THR A 7 -0.43 -2.55 14.82
C THR A 7 0.18 -2.26 13.45
N CYS A 8 -0.64 -1.86 12.48
CA CYS A 8 -0.15 -1.42 11.18
C CYS A 8 0.30 0.05 11.26
N LYS A 9 1.56 0.33 10.94
CA LYS A 9 2.11 1.68 10.94
C LYS A 9 3.09 1.87 9.79
N PHE A 10 3.08 3.06 9.21
CA PHE A 10 4.16 3.47 8.33
C PHE A 10 5.37 3.91 9.15
N ASN A 11 6.53 3.33 8.85
CA ASN A 11 7.80 3.71 9.44
C ASN A 11 8.54 4.65 8.49
N MET A 12 8.42 5.96 8.75
CA MET A 12 9.05 7.01 7.94
C MET A 12 10.58 6.94 7.92
N ASP A 13 11.21 6.36 8.95
CA ASP A 13 12.66 6.19 9.02
C ASP A 13 13.17 5.24 7.92
N THR A 14 12.40 4.17 7.69
CA THR A 14 12.73 3.13 6.72
C THR A 14 12.00 3.26 5.39
N GLY A 15 10.92 4.06 5.32
CA GLY A 15 10.03 4.09 4.17
C GLY A 15 9.19 2.82 4.00
N CYS A 16 8.94 2.07 5.08
CA CYS A 16 8.26 0.77 5.04
C CYS A 16 6.96 0.79 5.83
N VAL A 17 5.93 0.11 5.32
CA VAL A 17 4.73 -0.20 6.11
C VAL A 17 4.99 -1.45 6.94
N GLU A 18 4.88 -1.30 8.25
CA GLU A 18 5.12 -2.34 9.23
C GLU A 18 3.80 -2.83 9.83
N LEU A 19 3.60 -4.13 9.80
CA LEU A 19 2.38 -4.80 10.26
C LEU A 19 2.74 -5.93 11.23
N LEU A 20 2.07 -5.99 12.38
CA LEU A 20 2.20 -7.11 13.32
C LEU A 20 1.02 -8.08 13.16
N LEU A 21 1.33 -9.35 12.99
CA LEU A 21 0.35 -10.44 12.98
C LEU A 21 0.02 -10.87 14.42
N ARG A 22 -1.18 -11.42 14.64
CA ARG A 22 -1.58 -12.05 15.92
C ARG A 22 -0.57 -13.04 16.48
N ASP A 23 0.15 -13.68 15.56
CA ASP A 23 1.17 -14.70 15.84
C ASP A 23 2.52 -14.09 16.28
N GLY A 24 2.62 -12.77 16.41
CA GLY A 24 3.84 -12.04 16.77
C GLY A 24 4.82 -11.83 15.62
N ARG A 25 4.53 -12.38 14.43
CA ARG A 25 5.33 -12.15 13.21
C ARG A 25 5.12 -10.73 12.68
N LYS A 26 6.21 -10.04 12.38
CA LYS A 26 6.20 -8.70 11.79
C LYS A 26 6.45 -8.80 10.28
N ILE A 27 5.57 -8.18 9.50
CA ILE A 27 5.76 -7.98 8.06
C ILE A 27 6.22 -6.53 7.87
N SER A 28 7.21 -6.34 7.01
CA SER A 28 7.66 -5.02 6.57
C SER A 28 7.54 -4.99 5.05
N ILE A 29 6.76 -4.04 4.55
CA ILE A 29 6.51 -3.84 3.13
C ILE A 29 7.30 -2.61 2.73
N ASP A 30 8.27 -2.81 1.84
CA ASP A 30 9.10 -1.74 1.32
C ASP A 30 8.29 -0.96 0.26
N CYS A 31 7.86 0.25 0.61
CA CYS A 31 6.97 1.01 -0.26
C CYS A 31 7.66 1.37 -1.58
N THR A 32 8.93 1.75 -1.51
CA THR A 32 9.75 2.10 -2.68
C THR A 32 9.95 0.91 -3.62
N GLY A 33 10.23 -0.27 -3.10
CA GLY A 33 10.40 -1.50 -3.86
C GLY A 33 9.08 -1.99 -4.44
N VAL A 34 7.96 -1.76 -3.76
CA VAL A 34 6.62 -2.01 -4.33
C VAL A 34 6.33 -1.05 -5.48
N GLU A 35 6.58 0.25 -5.32
CA GLU A 35 6.39 1.25 -6.38
C GLU A 35 7.25 0.93 -7.62
N ASP A 36 8.51 0.51 -7.41
CA ASP A 36 9.44 0.10 -8.47
C ASP A 36 8.99 -1.21 -9.16
N ALA A 37 8.62 -2.23 -8.39
CA ALA A 37 8.16 -3.51 -8.92
C ALA A 37 6.85 -3.39 -9.73
N LEU A 38 6.01 -2.41 -9.39
CA LEU A 38 4.76 -2.13 -10.09
C LEU A 38 4.91 -1.17 -11.28
N ASP A 39 6.13 -0.67 -11.53
CA ASP A 39 6.40 0.41 -12.50
C ASP A 39 5.39 1.57 -12.31
N ALA A 40 5.14 1.94 -11.05
CA ALA A 40 4.08 2.88 -10.71
C ALA A 40 4.41 4.28 -11.26
N THR A 41 3.49 4.84 -12.04
CA THR A 41 3.58 6.22 -12.52
C THR A 41 3.51 7.23 -11.37
N MET A 42 3.97 8.46 -11.59
CA MET A 42 3.95 9.50 -10.54
C MET A 42 2.57 9.69 -9.89
N ALA A 43 1.49 9.60 -10.66
CA ALA A 43 0.12 9.69 -10.14
C ALA A 43 -0.24 8.50 -9.25
N GLN A 44 0.12 7.29 -9.69
CA GLN A 44 -0.11 6.06 -8.92
C GLN A 44 0.69 6.03 -7.63
N ARG A 45 1.94 6.52 -7.66
CA ARG A 45 2.78 6.67 -6.48
C ARG A 45 2.14 7.60 -5.46
N SER A 46 1.58 8.73 -5.89
CA SER A 46 0.86 9.65 -5.01
C SER A 46 -0.36 8.99 -4.34
N GLU A 47 -1.04 8.10 -5.05
CA GLU A 47 -2.20 7.37 -4.51
C GLU A 47 -1.79 6.30 -3.51
N LEU A 48 -0.68 5.59 -3.77
CA LEU A 48 -0.10 4.67 -2.79
C LEU A 48 0.37 5.41 -1.54
N ASP A 49 1.05 6.54 -1.71
CA ASP A 49 1.50 7.39 -0.61
C ASP A 49 0.31 7.86 0.24
N TYR A 50 -0.77 8.32 -0.40
CA TYR A 50 -2.01 8.66 0.28
C TYR A 50 -2.57 7.49 1.10
N LEU A 51 -2.61 6.29 0.52
CA LEU A 51 -3.03 5.05 1.20
C LEU A 51 -2.13 4.72 2.39
N ILE A 52 -0.82 4.86 2.25
CA ILE A 52 0.17 4.59 3.30
C ILE A 52 -0.04 5.53 4.50
N TYR A 53 -0.29 6.82 4.24
CA TYR A 53 -0.49 7.81 5.32
C TYR A 53 -1.89 7.76 5.92
N ASN A 54 -2.92 7.57 5.09
CA ASN A 54 -4.31 7.62 5.55
C ASN A 54 -4.75 6.29 6.16
N ASP A 55 -4.39 5.17 5.53
CA ASP A 55 -4.84 3.84 5.93
C ASP A 55 -3.77 2.77 5.60
N PRO A 56 -2.65 2.71 6.35
CA PRO A 56 -1.54 1.81 6.07
C PRO A 56 -1.95 0.33 6.10
N LEU A 57 -3.03 0.00 6.80
CA LEU A 57 -3.60 -1.35 6.83
C LEU A 57 -4.20 -1.72 5.46
N SER A 58 -4.96 -0.81 4.86
CA SER A 58 -5.51 -1.02 3.52
C SER A 58 -4.42 -1.13 2.47
N TYR A 59 -3.33 -0.35 2.59
CA TYR A 59 -2.14 -0.53 1.76
C TYR A 59 -1.54 -1.93 1.93
N ALA A 60 -1.28 -2.35 3.17
CA ALA A 60 -0.70 -3.67 3.44
C ALA A 60 -1.58 -4.81 2.92
N ASP A 61 -2.91 -4.71 3.08
CA ASP A 61 -3.84 -5.70 2.57
C ASP A 61 -3.82 -5.77 1.03
N LEU A 62 -3.76 -4.61 0.37
CA LEU A 62 -3.66 -4.50 -1.09
C LEU A 62 -2.40 -5.21 -1.61
N ILE A 63 -1.26 -5.03 -0.95
CA ILE A 63 0.01 -5.66 -1.38
C ILE A 63 0.05 -7.16 -1.03
N LEU A 64 -0.47 -7.56 0.13
CA LEU A 64 -0.34 -8.94 0.62
C LEU A 64 -1.42 -9.90 0.12
N ASN A 65 -2.65 -9.42 -0.08
CA ASN A 65 -3.79 -10.26 -0.46
C ASN A 65 -4.51 -9.73 -1.72
N GLY A 66 -4.35 -8.45 -2.02
CA GLY A 66 -4.98 -7.80 -3.14
C GLY A 66 -4.16 -7.87 -4.42
N ASP A 67 -4.43 -6.93 -5.30
CA ASP A 67 -3.86 -6.87 -6.64
C ASP A 67 -3.54 -5.40 -6.95
N PRO A 68 -2.34 -4.91 -6.58
CA PRO A 68 -2.00 -3.49 -6.66
C PRO A 68 -2.01 -2.96 -8.09
N GLU A 69 -1.60 -3.76 -9.09
CA GLU A 69 -1.66 -3.36 -10.51
C GLU A 69 -3.08 -3.03 -10.94
N LYS A 70 -4.05 -3.89 -10.59
CA LYS A 70 -5.45 -3.69 -10.91
C LYS A 70 -6.04 -2.48 -10.18
N TYR A 71 -5.69 -2.30 -8.92
CA TYR A 71 -6.11 -1.14 -8.13
C TYR A 71 -5.61 0.16 -8.76
N LEU A 72 -4.31 0.24 -9.05
CA LEU A 72 -3.67 1.40 -9.66
C LEU A 72 -4.18 1.69 -11.06
N LYS A 73 -4.54 0.67 -11.84
CA LYS A 73 -5.17 0.85 -13.17
C LYS A 73 -6.56 1.47 -13.06
N ASN A 74 -7.34 1.10 -12.04
CA ASN A 74 -8.65 1.67 -11.79
C ASN A 74 -8.56 3.13 -11.31
N VAL A 75 -7.62 3.41 -10.42
CA VAL A 75 -7.37 4.75 -9.88
C VAL A 75 -6.89 5.71 -10.97
N ALA A 76 -5.90 5.29 -11.78
CA ALA A 76 -5.42 6.08 -12.91
C ALA A 76 -6.49 6.28 -14.00
N GLY A 77 -7.39 5.31 -14.18
CA GLY A 77 -8.52 5.42 -15.12
C GLY A 77 -9.66 6.31 -14.64
N SER A 78 -9.85 6.48 -13.32
CA SER A 78 -10.95 7.27 -12.76
C SER A 78 -10.71 8.78 -12.83
N HIS A 79 -9.46 9.22 -12.91
CA HIS A 79 -9.09 10.63 -13.15
C HIS A 79 -9.16 11.00 -14.64
N GLY A 80 -9.53 10.06 -15.53
CA GLY A 80 -9.42 10.22 -16.98
C GLY A 80 -10.74 10.15 -17.76
N LEU A 81 -11.91 10.16 -17.09
CA LEU A 81 -13.20 10.18 -17.79
C LEU A 81 -14.17 11.17 -17.14
N GLU A 82 -13.84 12.44 -17.23
CA GLU A 82 -14.87 13.48 -17.35
C GLU A 82 -14.95 13.85 -18.84
N ASP A 83 -15.91 13.25 -19.56
CA ASP A 83 -16.54 13.83 -20.75
C ASP A 83 -18.06 13.80 -20.56
#